data_AF-A0A1W9LK13-F1
#
_entry.id   AF-A0A1W9LK13-F1
#
_cell.length_a   1.000
_cell.length_b   1.000
_cell.length_c   1.000
_cell.angle_alpha   90.00
_cell.angle_beta   90.00
_cell.angle_gamma   90.00
#
_symmetry.space_group_name_H-M   'P 1'
#
loop_
_entity.id
_entity.type
_entity.pdbx_description
1 polymer ?
#
loop_
_entity_poly.entity_id
_entity_poly.type
_entity_poly.pdbx_seq_one_letter_code
_entity_poly.pdbx_strand_id
1 'polypeptide(L)'
;MIFKPEHHTRGFTLIEIVITLTITAILSTMIFTYFGKTFTESVTPILRLKQSAYIQKIMQNIMAAFNYNGNPKWSANTTYSVNDIVIPISRNGHSYKCKTAGTSGASEPVWKTGIGNDTPEASPLIWTDNGPPLAVTVLKTRVNTPGYYKTLSDPDYVVLNNKCIRFDLTTNEELASEDVSCIYKTLKVTLQSDSGETLMALFVSE
;
A
#
# COMPACT_ATOMS: atom_id res chain seq x y z
N MET A 1 -62.09 -61.23 28.08
CA MET A 1 -60.72 -61.48 28.57
C MET A 1 -59.77 -60.85 27.55
N ILE A 2 -59.03 -59.82 27.95
CA ILE A 2 -58.24 -58.95 27.06
C ILE A 2 -56.85 -59.58 26.89
N PHE A 3 -56.45 -59.87 25.65
CA PHE A 3 -55.08 -60.30 25.34
C PHE A 3 -54.12 -59.13 25.56
N LYS A 4 -53.23 -59.25 26.54
CA LYS A 4 -52.14 -58.29 26.79
C LYS A 4 -50.95 -58.71 25.93
N PRO A 5 -50.51 -57.91 24.94
CA PRO A 5 -49.31 -58.24 24.17
C PRO A 5 -48.06 -58.05 25.04
N GLU A 6 -47.24 -59.09 25.09
CA GLU A 6 -45.96 -59.09 25.80
C GLU A 6 -44.92 -58.32 24.97
N HIS A 7 -44.40 -57.22 25.52
CA HIS A 7 -43.38 -56.40 24.88
C HIS A 7 -42.01 -57.00 25.15
N HIS A 8 -41.41 -57.67 24.15
CA HIS A 8 -40.00 -58.03 24.20
C HIS A 8 -39.15 -56.76 24.16
N THR A 9 -38.57 -56.37 25.30
CA THR A 9 -37.47 -55.40 25.35
C THR A 9 -36.24 -56.05 24.73
N ARG A 10 -36.01 -55.80 23.43
CA ARG A 10 -34.80 -56.24 22.73
C ARG A 10 -33.61 -55.43 23.24
N GLY A 11 -32.77 -56.05 24.06
CA GLY A 11 -31.47 -55.50 24.45
C GLY A 11 -30.47 -55.56 23.30
N PHE A 12 -29.47 -54.69 23.32
CA PHE A 12 -28.38 -54.71 22.35
C PHE A 12 -27.56 -55.99 22.48
N THR A 13 -27.29 -56.64 21.35
CA THR A 13 -26.41 -57.82 21.33
C THR A 13 -24.95 -57.39 21.39
N LEU A 14 -24.08 -58.22 21.96
CA LEU A 14 -22.65 -57.91 22.06
C LEU A 14 -22.02 -57.67 20.67
N ILE A 15 -22.49 -58.39 19.64
CA ILE A 15 -22.02 -58.22 18.27
C ILE A 15 -22.43 -56.88 17.67
N GLU A 16 -23.62 -56.37 17.98
CA GLU A 16 -24.11 -55.07 17.50
C GLU A 16 -23.33 -53.91 18.13
N ILE A 17 -22.93 -54.03 19.40
CA ILE A 17 -22.06 -53.06 20.07
C ILE A 17 -20.67 -53.04 19.42
N VAL A 18 -20.11 -54.21 19.10
CA VAL A 18 -18.80 -54.31 18.45
C VAL A 18 -18.86 -53.74 17.02
N ILE A 19 -19.92 -54.03 16.26
CA ILE A 19 -20.10 -53.52 14.90
C ILE A 19 -20.28 -52.00 14.89
N THR A 20 -21.10 -51.45 15.79
CA THR A 20 -21.31 -49.99 15.85
C THR A 20 -20.04 -49.24 16.28
N LEU A 21 -19.27 -49.77 17.24
CA LEU A 21 -17.99 -49.18 17.64
C LEU A 21 -16.95 -49.20 16.50
N THR A 22 -16.85 -50.31 15.78
CA THR A 22 -15.88 -50.44 14.68
C THR A 22 -16.21 -49.53 13.51
N ILE A 23 -17.49 -49.46 13.12
CA ILE A 23 -17.96 -48.53 12.08
C ILE A 23 -17.71 -47.08 12.50
N THR A 24 -18.03 -46.71 13.74
CA THR A 24 -17.81 -45.35 14.26
C THR A 24 -16.33 -44.98 14.29
N ALA A 25 -15.44 -45.92 14.64
CA ALA A 25 -14.00 -45.70 14.64
C ALA A 25 -13.46 -45.44 13.21
N ILE A 26 -13.93 -46.22 12.22
CA ILE A 26 -13.55 -46.03 10.81
C ILE A 26 -14.08 -44.68 10.30
N LEU A 27 -15.34 -44.36 10.60
CA LEU A 27 -15.93 -43.07 10.21
C LEU A 27 -15.20 -41.88 10.85
N SER A 28 -14.85 -41.97 12.12
CA SER A 28 -14.14 -40.89 12.84
C SER A 28 -12.76 -40.64 12.24
N THR A 29 -12.03 -41.70 11.86
CA THR A 29 -10.72 -41.54 11.22
C THR A 29 -10.86 -40.92 9.83
N MET A 30 -11.83 -41.36 9.03
CA MET A 30 -12.13 -40.74 7.73
C MET A 30 -12.55 -39.28 7.87
N ILE A 31 -13.36 -38.94 8.88
CA ILE A 31 -13.77 -37.55 9.11
C ILE A 31 -12.55 -36.68 9.43
N PHE A 32 -11.65 -37.17 10.28
CA PHE A 32 -10.46 -36.41 10.64
C PHE A 32 -9.50 -36.23 9.45
N THR A 33 -9.30 -37.29 8.64
CA THR A 33 -8.40 -37.23 7.48
C THR A 33 -8.94 -36.34 6.35
N TYR A 34 -10.26 -36.36 6.10
CA TYR A 34 -10.85 -35.60 5.00
C TYR A 34 -11.32 -34.19 5.42
N PHE A 35 -11.94 -34.02 6.58
CA PHE A 35 -12.53 -32.74 7.00
C PHE A 35 -11.61 -31.91 7.88
N GLY A 36 -10.62 -32.51 8.57
CA GLY A 36 -9.69 -31.78 9.44
C GLY A 36 -9.00 -30.63 8.70
N LYS A 37 -8.48 -30.92 7.50
CA LYS A 37 -7.83 -29.93 6.63
C LYS A 37 -8.80 -28.85 6.13
N THR A 38 -10.03 -29.23 5.76
CA THR A 38 -11.05 -28.30 5.27
C THR A 38 -11.40 -27.24 6.32
N PHE A 39 -11.54 -27.62 7.59
CA PHE A 39 -11.85 -26.65 8.65
C PHE A 39 -10.69 -25.71 8.96
N THR A 40 -9.46 -26.22 9.01
CA THR A 40 -8.29 -25.41 9.37
C THR A 40 -7.83 -24.50 8.22
N GLU A 41 -8.02 -24.91 6.97
CA GLU A 41 -7.61 -24.12 5.80
C GLU A 41 -8.68 -23.12 5.33
N SER A 42 -9.92 -23.23 5.81
CA SER A 42 -11.01 -22.31 5.46
C SER A 42 -10.77 -20.85 5.89
N VAL A 43 -9.89 -20.61 6.86
CA VAL A 43 -9.49 -19.26 7.27
C VAL A 43 -8.37 -18.66 6.42
N THR A 44 -7.67 -19.48 5.63
CA THR A 44 -6.55 -19.03 4.79
C THR A 44 -6.94 -17.95 3.78
N PRO A 45 -8.13 -17.94 3.14
CA PRO A 45 -8.52 -16.86 2.23
C PRO A 45 -8.66 -15.51 2.95
N ILE A 46 -9.18 -15.51 4.19
CA ILE A 46 -9.33 -14.30 5.01
C ILE A 46 -7.98 -13.78 5.47
N LEU A 47 -7.06 -14.67 5.86
CA LEU A 47 -5.70 -14.29 6.26
C LEU A 47 -4.92 -13.67 5.10
N ARG A 48 -5.01 -14.27 3.91
CA ARG A 48 -4.41 -13.70 2.68
C ARG A 48 -5.00 -12.34 2.34
N LEU A 49 -6.32 -12.16 2.47
CA LEU A 49 -6.96 -10.88 2.23
C LEU A 49 -6.50 -9.78 3.20
N LYS A 50 -6.29 -10.10 4.49
CA LYS A 50 -5.77 -9.13 5.47
C LYS A 50 -4.36 -8.69 5.11
N GLN A 51 -3.51 -9.63 4.74
CA GLN A 51 -2.13 -9.37 4.31
C GLN A 51 -2.07 -8.54 3.02
N SER A 52 -2.90 -8.88 2.04
CA SER A 52 -3.01 -8.12 0.79
C SER A 52 -3.49 -6.68 1.03
N ALA A 53 -4.53 -6.50 1.85
CA ALA A 53 -5.02 -5.18 2.23
C ALA A 53 -3.96 -4.34 2.98
N TYR A 54 -3.09 -4.99 3.77
CA TYR A 54 -2.05 -4.29 4.49
C TYR A 54 -0.92 -3.78 3.58
N ILE A 55 -0.38 -4.62 2.68
CA ILE A 55 0.64 -4.15 1.73
C ILE A 55 0.07 -3.06 0.81
N GLN A 56 -1.22 -3.16 0.45
CA GLN A 56 -1.94 -2.11 -0.27
C GLN A 56 -1.95 -0.82 0.56
N LYS A 57 -2.32 -0.87 1.84
CA LYS A 57 -2.30 0.31 2.73
C LYS A 57 -0.92 0.95 2.84
N ILE A 58 0.15 0.17 2.95
CA ILE A 58 1.52 0.72 2.98
C ILE A 58 1.84 1.41 1.66
N MET A 59 1.53 0.75 0.54
CA MET A 59 1.73 1.36 -0.77
C MET A 59 0.92 2.65 -0.93
N GLN A 60 -0.32 2.69 -0.44
CA GLN A 60 -1.13 3.89 -0.40
C GLN A 60 -0.49 4.99 0.46
N ASN A 61 0.12 4.66 1.59
CA ASN A 61 0.86 5.65 2.39
C ASN A 61 2.12 6.16 1.68
N ILE A 62 2.84 5.31 0.95
CA ILE A 62 4.00 5.71 0.13
C ILE A 62 3.53 6.56 -1.05
N MET A 63 2.43 6.19 -1.69
CA MET A 63 1.77 6.95 -2.74
C MET A 63 1.27 8.29 -2.22
N ALA A 64 0.71 8.36 -1.01
CA ALA A 64 0.29 9.61 -0.37
C ALA A 64 1.49 10.47 0.04
N ALA A 65 2.64 9.87 0.37
CA ALA A 65 3.88 10.60 0.56
C ALA A 65 4.40 11.15 -0.77
N PHE A 66 4.46 10.36 -1.84
CA PHE A 66 4.82 10.87 -3.17
C PHE A 66 3.84 11.93 -3.66
N ASN A 67 2.57 11.65 -3.46
CA ASN A 67 1.45 12.52 -3.77
C ASN A 67 1.06 13.38 -2.56
N TYR A 68 2.04 13.85 -1.77
CA TYR A 68 1.86 15.02 -0.89
C TYR A 68 1.65 16.31 -1.73
N ASN A 69 1.06 16.12 -2.91
CA ASN A 69 1.03 16.95 -4.08
C ASN A 69 -0.28 16.72 -4.87
N GLY A 70 -1.37 16.43 -4.14
CA GLY A 70 -2.69 16.96 -4.49
C GLY A 70 -2.78 18.48 -4.30
N ASN A 71 -1.63 19.16 -4.20
CA ASN A 71 -1.54 20.60 -4.08
C ASN A 71 -2.21 21.21 -5.32
N PRO A 72 -3.17 22.13 -5.13
CA PRO A 72 -3.84 22.78 -6.23
C PRO A 72 -2.82 23.49 -7.11
N LYS A 73 -3.07 23.50 -8.43
CA LYS A 73 -2.32 24.38 -9.32
C LYS A 73 -2.56 25.82 -8.87
N TRP A 74 -1.54 26.65 -9.01
CA TRP A 74 -1.71 28.09 -8.87
C TRP A 74 -2.85 28.57 -9.78
N SER A 75 -3.67 29.47 -9.27
CA SER A 75 -4.84 30.03 -9.94
C SER A 75 -4.79 31.55 -9.83
N ALA A 76 -5.12 32.22 -10.92
CA ALA A 76 -5.14 33.67 -11.00
C ALA A 76 -6.27 34.27 -10.15
N ASN A 77 -6.09 35.51 -9.68
CA ASN A 77 -7.09 36.27 -8.90
C ASN A 77 -7.70 35.48 -7.73
N THR A 78 -6.91 34.60 -7.12
CA THR A 78 -7.34 33.68 -6.06
C THR A 78 -6.75 34.14 -4.74
N THR A 79 -7.54 34.13 -3.68
CA THR A 79 -7.06 34.48 -2.34
C THR A 79 -6.39 33.28 -1.70
N TYR A 80 -5.13 33.44 -1.32
CA TYR A 80 -4.33 32.43 -0.65
C TYR A 80 -4.03 32.83 0.79
N SER A 81 -4.12 31.87 1.68
CA SER A 81 -3.81 31.99 3.10
C SER A 81 -2.40 31.50 3.40
N VAL A 82 -1.81 31.95 4.51
CA VAL A 82 -0.50 31.48 4.96
C VAL A 82 -0.52 29.95 5.10
N ASN A 83 0.53 29.31 4.59
CA ASN A 83 0.73 27.86 4.47
C ASN A 83 -0.03 27.15 3.35
N ASP A 84 -0.83 27.83 2.53
CA ASP A 84 -1.37 27.22 1.31
C ASP A 84 -0.23 26.77 0.40
N ILE A 85 -0.34 25.58 -0.16
CA ILE A 85 0.67 25.03 -1.07
C ILE A 85 0.09 24.97 -2.47
N VAL A 86 0.84 25.50 -3.43
CA VAL A 86 0.51 25.46 -4.85
C VAL A 86 1.63 24.84 -5.65
N ILE A 87 1.28 24.30 -6.81
CA ILE A 87 2.24 23.92 -7.85
C ILE A 87 2.09 24.85 -9.05
N PRO A 88 3.18 25.08 -9.81
CA PRO A 88 3.09 25.92 -10.98
C PRO A 88 2.14 25.38 -12.07
N ILE A 89 1.56 26.27 -12.88
CA ILE A 89 0.80 25.89 -14.08
C ILE A 89 1.74 25.15 -15.04
N SER A 90 2.90 25.74 -15.33
CA SER A 90 4.01 25.09 -16.02
C SER A 90 4.95 24.47 -14.98
N ARG A 91 4.82 23.15 -14.76
CA ARG A 91 5.61 22.43 -13.76
C ARG A 91 7.11 22.68 -13.95
N ASN A 92 7.75 23.12 -12.87
CA ASN A 92 9.20 23.29 -12.77
C ASN A 92 9.82 22.27 -11.78
N GLY A 93 9.07 21.24 -11.38
CA GLY A 93 9.49 20.23 -10.43
C GLY A 93 9.44 20.65 -8.95
N HIS A 94 8.94 21.85 -8.63
CA HIS A 94 8.89 22.39 -7.26
C HIS A 94 7.45 22.71 -6.81
N SER A 95 7.26 22.77 -5.49
CA SER A 95 6.04 23.25 -4.84
C SER A 95 6.32 24.54 -4.09
N TYR A 96 5.30 25.39 -3.94
CA TYR A 96 5.43 26.72 -3.36
C TYR A 96 4.43 26.90 -2.23
N LYS A 97 4.92 27.28 -1.05
CA LYS A 97 4.09 27.53 0.13
C LYS A 97 3.89 29.03 0.33
N CYS A 98 2.65 29.46 0.53
CA CYS A 98 2.31 30.84 0.83
C CYS A 98 2.92 31.23 2.17
N LYS A 99 3.87 32.18 2.16
CA LYS A 99 4.53 32.73 3.35
C LYS A 99 3.75 33.91 3.92
N THR A 100 3.22 34.75 3.03
CA THR A 100 2.39 35.91 3.40
C THR A 100 1.10 35.83 2.60
N ALA A 101 -0.06 35.84 3.27
CA ALA A 101 -1.37 35.74 2.63
C ALA A 101 -1.64 36.93 1.69
N GLY A 102 -2.43 36.70 0.66
CA GLY A 102 -2.83 37.73 -0.29
C GLY A 102 -3.58 37.15 -1.49
N THR A 103 -3.96 38.02 -2.43
CA THR A 103 -4.62 37.62 -3.67
C THR A 103 -3.59 37.53 -4.79
N SER A 104 -3.59 36.43 -5.53
CA SER A 104 -2.71 36.24 -6.69
C SER A 104 -3.07 37.19 -7.84
N GLY A 105 -2.08 37.48 -8.69
CA GLY A 105 -2.25 38.30 -9.87
C GLY A 105 -3.00 37.60 -11.00
N ALA A 106 -3.09 38.27 -12.14
CA ALA A 106 -3.69 37.71 -13.35
C ALA A 106 -2.81 36.66 -14.05
N SER A 107 -1.51 36.66 -13.77
CA SER A 107 -0.51 35.75 -14.35
C SER A 107 0.37 35.16 -13.26
N GLU A 108 0.82 33.94 -13.50
CA GLU A 108 1.69 33.20 -12.59
C GLU A 108 3.03 33.94 -12.36
N PRO A 109 3.56 33.97 -11.12
CA PRO A 109 4.86 34.57 -10.85
C PRO A 109 6.02 33.79 -11.47
N VAL A 110 7.15 34.47 -11.66
CA VAL A 110 8.41 33.81 -12.03
C VAL A 110 8.94 33.07 -10.79
N TRP A 111 8.64 31.79 -10.72
CA TRP A 111 9.02 30.92 -9.62
C TRP A 111 10.52 30.80 -9.44
N LYS A 112 11.05 31.34 -8.33
CA LYS A 112 12.44 31.09 -7.94
C LYS A 112 12.56 29.67 -7.41
N THR A 113 13.57 28.95 -7.89
CA THR A 113 13.88 27.60 -7.39
C THR A 113 14.98 27.67 -6.33
N GLY A 114 14.95 26.73 -5.39
CA GLY A 114 15.91 26.61 -4.30
C GLY A 114 15.19 26.69 -2.95
N ILE A 115 15.29 25.61 -2.18
CA ILE A 115 14.50 25.40 -0.96
C ILE A 115 14.63 26.62 -0.03
N GLY A 116 13.48 27.20 0.34
CA GLY A 116 13.42 28.37 1.21
C GLY A 116 13.55 29.72 0.50
N ASN A 117 13.72 29.76 -0.83
CA ASN A 117 13.75 31.01 -1.58
C ASN A 117 12.37 31.63 -1.71
N ASP A 118 12.31 32.95 -1.51
CA ASP A 118 11.06 33.71 -1.60
C ASP A 118 10.83 34.29 -3.01
N THR A 119 9.63 34.04 -3.53
CA THR A 119 9.08 34.61 -4.76
C THR A 119 7.93 35.57 -4.38
N PRO A 120 8.20 36.89 -4.33
CA PRO A 120 7.15 37.90 -4.20
C PRO A 120 6.29 37.92 -5.46
N GLU A 121 4.96 38.02 -5.31
CA GLU A 121 4.02 38.10 -6.44
C GLU A 121 3.25 39.43 -6.40
N ALA A 122 2.11 39.47 -5.72
CA ALA A 122 1.33 40.67 -5.46
C ALA A 122 1.66 41.20 -4.07
N SER A 123 1.57 42.49 -3.80
CA SER A 123 1.73 42.97 -2.41
C SER A 123 0.43 42.71 -1.64
N PRO A 124 0.41 41.89 -0.56
CA PRO A 124 1.53 41.37 0.22
C PRO A 124 1.85 39.85 0.03
N LEU A 125 1.25 39.17 -0.96
CA LEU A 125 1.47 37.76 -1.28
C LEU A 125 2.95 37.43 -1.60
N ILE A 126 3.52 36.55 -0.78
CA ILE A 126 4.87 36.00 -0.96
C ILE A 126 4.78 34.49 -0.91
N TRP A 127 5.38 33.83 -1.88
CA TRP A 127 5.58 32.39 -1.90
C TRP A 127 6.99 32.03 -1.49
N THR A 128 7.16 30.89 -0.82
CA THR A 128 8.45 30.31 -0.50
C THR A 128 8.55 28.95 -1.18
N ASP A 129 9.66 28.69 -1.86
CA ASP A 129 9.99 27.38 -2.42
C ASP A 129 10.00 26.34 -1.29
N ASN A 130 9.06 25.39 -1.39
CA ASN A 130 8.90 24.29 -0.45
C ASN A 130 9.66 23.03 -0.92
N GLY A 131 10.52 23.19 -1.93
CA GLY A 131 11.26 22.12 -2.56
C GLY A 131 10.44 21.30 -3.54
N PRO A 132 11.08 20.28 -4.14
CA PRO A 132 10.36 19.28 -4.93
C PRO A 132 9.33 18.59 -4.04
N PRO A 133 8.10 18.40 -4.54
CA PRO A 133 7.07 17.64 -3.84
C PRO A 133 7.60 16.24 -3.58
N LEU A 134 7.97 15.96 -2.33
CA LEU A 134 8.77 14.80 -1.90
C LEU A 134 9.53 14.14 -3.04
N ALA A 135 10.71 14.67 -3.36
CA ALA A 135 11.55 14.15 -4.44
C ALA A 135 11.63 12.62 -4.37
N VAL A 136 11.64 11.98 -5.54
CA VAL A 136 11.87 10.54 -5.67
C VAL A 136 13.09 10.08 -4.86
N THR A 137 14.10 10.94 -4.71
CA THR A 137 15.26 10.80 -3.81
C THR A 137 14.90 10.67 -2.32
N VAL A 138 13.99 11.51 -1.82
CA VAL A 138 13.51 11.50 -0.42
C VAL A 138 12.56 10.33 -0.17
N LEU A 139 11.80 9.91 -1.17
CA LEU A 139 10.99 8.69 -1.05
C LEU A 139 11.84 7.44 -1.04
N LYS A 140 12.91 7.41 -1.84
CA LYS A 140 13.90 6.34 -1.81
C LYS A 140 14.50 6.18 -0.41
N THR A 141 14.77 7.26 0.32
CA THR A 141 15.23 7.16 1.71
C THR A 141 14.12 6.75 2.68
N ARG A 142 12.88 7.22 2.49
CA ARG A 142 11.73 6.85 3.35
C ARG A 142 11.22 5.42 3.19
N VAL A 143 11.32 4.86 1.99
CA VAL A 143 10.96 3.47 1.69
C VAL A 143 12.03 2.49 2.22
N ASN A 144 13.23 2.96 2.57
CA ASN A 144 14.39 2.20 3.03
C ASN A 144 15.00 1.27 1.97
N THR A 145 16.18 0.72 2.26
CA THR A 145 16.94 -0.10 1.31
C THR A 145 16.24 -1.44 1.00
N PRO A 146 16.48 -2.02 -0.18
CA PRO A 146 16.11 -3.41 -0.46
C PRO A 146 16.63 -4.35 0.66
N GLY A 147 15.79 -5.27 1.11
CA GLY A 147 16.09 -6.16 2.24
C GLY A 147 15.79 -5.55 3.62
N TYR A 148 15.24 -4.33 3.69
CA TYR A 148 14.73 -3.79 4.95
C TYR A 148 13.42 -4.49 5.34
N TYR A 149 13.42 -5.07 6.55
CA TYR A 149 12.27 -5.65 7.23
C TYR A 149 11.69 -4.60 8.18
N LYS A 150 10.40 -4.30 8.07
CA LYS A 150 9.74 -3.43 9.03
C LYS A 150 8.82 -4.24 9.92
N THR A 151 9.32 -4.61 11.11
CA THR A 151 8.52 -5.20 12.20
C THR A 151 7.75 -4.10 12.93
N LEU A 152 6.80 -3.49 12.24
CA LEU A 152 5.83 -2.60 12.87
C LEU A 152 4.52 -3.36 12.99
N SER A 153 4.27 -3.92 14.17
CA SER A 153 2.96 -4.31 14.67
C SER A 153 1.96 -4.76 13.59
N ASP A 154 2.16 -5.99 13.08
CA ASP A 154 1.20 -6.83 12.35
C ASP A 154 0.50 -6.21 11.11
N PRO A 155 0.67 -6.77 9.89
CA PRO A 155 1.66 -7.79 9.46
C PRO A 155 3.01 -7.20 9.01
N ASP A 156 4.01 -8.07 8.84
CA ASP A 156 5.34 -7.65 8.39
C ASP A 156 5.36 -7.52 6.86
N TYR A 157 6.33 -6.73 6.37
CA TYR A 157 6.61 -6.60 4.94
C TYR A 157 8.10 -6.43 4.69
N VAL A 158 8.50 -6.85 3.49
CA VAL A 158 9.88 -6.72 3.00
C VAL A 158 9.90 -5.80 1.79
N VAL A 159 10.88 -4.90 1.76
CA VAL A 159 11.17 -4.10 0.56
C VAL A 159 12.05 -4.95 -0.36
N LEU A 160 11.49 -5.48 -1.45
CA LEU A 160 12.24 -6.25 -2.44
C LEU A 160 13.04 -5.34 -3.37
N ASN A 161 12.43 -4.24 -3.81
CA ASN A 161 13.08 -3.27 -4.68
C ASN A 161 12.76 -1.85 -4.22
N ASN A 162 13.77 -1.00 -4.25
CA ASN A 162 13.68 0.44 -4.11
C ASN A 162 14.82 1.06 -4.93
N LYS A 163 14.65 1.04 -6.25
CA LYS A 163 15.69 1.45 -7.21
C LYS A 163 15.13 2.37 -8.26
N CYS A 164 15.97 3.27 -8.76
CA CYS A 164 15.59 4.16 -9.84
C CYS A 164 15.90 3.49 -11.17
N ILE A 165 14.96 3.61 -12.09
CA ILE A 165 15.00 2.99 -13.41
C ILE A 165 14.73 4.06 -14.47
N ARG A 166 15.21 3.78 -15.67
CA ARG A 166 14.79 4.51 -16.88
C ARG A 166 14.27 3.49 -17.89
N PHE A 167 13.32 3.93 -18.70
CA PHE A 167 12.85 3.15 -19.84
C PHE A 167 13.59 3.64 -21.07
N ASP A 168 14.27 2.73 -21.75
CA ASP A 168 14.78 3.02 -23.08
C ASP A 168 13.63 2.85 -24.08
N LEU A 169 13.20 3.96 -24.69
CA LEU A 169 12.09 3.97 -25.64
C LEU A 169 12.47 3.39 -27.00
N THR A 170 13.76 3.16 -27.26
CA THR A 170 14.24 2.59 -28.51
C THR A 170 14.31 1.07 -28.46
N THR A 171 14.63 0.50 -27.28
CA THR A 171 14.73 -0.94 -27.06
C THR A 171 13.56 -1.51 -26.25
N ASN A 172 12.72 -0.67 -25.65
CA ASN A 172 11.67 -1.02 -24.69
C ASN A 172 12.19 -1.79 -23.45
N GLU A 173 13.43 -1.51 -23.04
CA GLU A 173 14.06 -2.18 -21.90
C GLU A 173 14.09 -1.33 -20.62
N GLU A 174 14.01 -2.00 -19.46
CA GLU A 174 14.26 -1.40 -18.13
C GLU A 174 15.76 -1.35 -17.89
N LEU A 175 16.33 -0.13 -17.90
CA LEU A 175 17.73 0.07 -17.54
C LEU A 175 17.84 0.47 -16.07
N ALA A 176 18.67 -0.26 -15.32
CA ALA A 176 19.00 0.09 -13.95
C ALA A 176 19.75 1.43 -13.92
N SER A 177 19.37 2.32 -13.01
CA SER A 177 20.10 3.56 -12.75
C SER A 177 20.81 3.46 -11.40
N GLU A 178 22.14 3.42 -11.42
CA GLU A 178 23.01 3.50 -10.23
C GLU A 178 22.98 4.88 -9.55
N ASP A 179 22.39 5.87 -10.20
CA ASP A 179 22.27 7.22 -9.71
C ASP A 179 21.41 7.31 -8.44
N VAL A 180 22.01 7.89 -7.39
CA VAL A 180 21.39 8.11 -6.08
C VAL A 180 20.28 9.18 -6.18
N SER A 181 20.42 10.13 -7.09
CA SER A 181 19.60 11.34 -7.16
C SER A 181 18.21 11.12 -7.77
N CYS A 182 18.03 10.11 -8.63
CA CYS A 182 16.75 9.75 -9.25
C CYS A 182 16.01 10.90 -9.98
N ILE A 183 16.73 11.95 -10.34
CA ILE A 183 16.20 13.11 -11.07
C ILE A 183 15.86 12.67 -12.51
N TYR A 184 14.68 13.05 -13.00
CA TYR A 184 14.10 12.67 -14.30
C TYR A 184 14.02 11.15 -14.55
N LYS A 185 13.86 10.38 -13.47
CA LYS A 185 13.82 8.91 -13.50
C LYS A 185 12.59 8.40 -12.76
N THR A 186 12.27 7.14 -12.98
CA THR A 186 11.17 6.47 -12.31
C THR A 186 11.71 5.66 -11.14
N LEU A 187 11.21 5.87 -9.93
CA LEU A 187 11.48 4.98 -8.81
C LEU A 187 10.55 3.79 -8.85
N LYS A 188 11.16 2.61 -8.87
CA LYS A 188 10.49 1.32 -8.78
C LYS A 188 10.56 0.84 -7.34
N VAL A 189 9.40 0.76 -6.72
CA VAL A 189 9.22 0.18 -5.38
C VAL A 189 8.50 -1.15 -5.53
N THR A 190 9.02 -2.19 -4.90
CA THR A 190 8.37 -3.50 -4.80
C THR A 190 8.38 -3.93 -3.35
N LEU A 191 7.19 -4.17 -2.81
CA LEU A 191 6.98 -4.70 -1.47
C LEU A 191 6.56 -6.16 -1.56
N GLN A 192 6.89 -6.95 -0.56
CA GLN A 192 6.43 -8.32 -0.38
C GLN A 192 5.81 -8.50 0.99
N SER A 193 4.64 -9.13 1.05
CA SER A 193 4.01 -9.58 2.30
C SER A 193 4.60 -10.92 2.76
N ASP A 194 4.43 -11.26 4.03
CA ASP A 194 4.82 -12.55 4.60
C ASP A 194 4.18 -13.77 3.91
N SER A 195 3.02 -13.62 3.25
CA SER A 195 2.44 -14.68 2.41
C SER A 195 3.17 -14.90 1.09
N GLY A 196 4.16 -14.07 0.76
CA GLY A 196 4.86 -14.08 -0.52
C GLY A 196 4.21 -13.21 -1.60
N GLU A 197 3.05 -12.58 -1.33
CA GLU A 197 2.42 -11.64 -2.26
C GLU A 197 3.29 -10.41 -2.50
N THR A 198 3.37 -9.95 -3.76
CA THR A 198 4.18 -8.78 -4.12
C THR A 198 3.31 -7.66 -4.66
N LEU A 199 3.67 -6.42 -4.31
CA LEU A 199 3.03 -5.22 -4.82
C LEU A 199 4.09 -4.26 -5.34
N MET A 200 3.96 -3.88 -6.61
CA MET A 200 4.88 -2.97 -7.29
C MET A 200 4.19 -1.64 -7.61
N ALA A 201 4.91 -0.55 -7.41
CA ALA A 201 4.52 0.77 -7.87
C ALA A 201 5.69 1.49 -8.54
N LEU A 202 5.35 2.35 -9.49
CA LEU A 202 6.27 3.21 -10.22
C LEU A 202 5.96 4.67 -9.87
N PHE A 203 7.00 5.40 -9.47
CA PHE A 203 6.92 6.82 -9.11
C PHE A 203 7.76 7.63 -10.08
N VAL A 204 7.12 8.42 -10.94
CA VAL A 204 7.80 9.19 -11.98
C VAL A 204 8.17 10.57 -11.43
N SER A 205 9.45 10.95 -11.43
CA SER A 205 9.81 12.36 -11.23
C SER A 205 9.51 13.11 -12.53
N GLU A 206 8.42 13.86 -12.58
CA GLU A 206 8.16 14.85 -13.63
C GLU A 206 8.92 16.15 -13.37
#